data_AF-A0AB74LSC8-F1
#
_entry.id   AF-A0AB74LSC8-F1
#
_cell.length_a   1.000
_cell.length_b   1.000
_cell.length_c   1.000
_cell.angle_alpha   90.00
_cell.angle_beta   90.00
_cell.angle_gamma   90.00
#
_symmetry.space_group_name_H-M   'P 1'
#
loop_
_entity.id
_entity.type
_entity.pdbx_description
1 polymer ?
#
loop_
_entity_poly.entity_id
_entity_poly.type
_entity_poly.pdbx_seq_one_letter_code
_entity_poly.pdbx_strand_id
1 'polypeptide(L)'
;MVLEPLFPDEPPTAPVDLDRITAEAEGRCAPLFMSMPLAFVAQLDLAMLSREAGFDPDLPRTGLISIFNDVLCEGVTGTHWVFWHDRPATDFARTPPPARLVDYCDAMMSGGGMEAFGDRTMAETLHPFSAVSMPRHWRSVYALGTDEADAVYDFLDCQPGAQPSTANAGEDENISNFGDRLGGWPEDIQGHPEDEIVADYVGAEPITAPGQTPWQQLFSYGAEHWGDTRLMPSPRNGDGNTYIFA
;
A
#
# COMPACT_ATOMS: atom_id res chain seq x y z
N MET A 1 18.18 -17.64 61.02
CA MET A 1 17.22 -17.18 60.00
C MET A 1 18.05 -16.77 58.80
N VAL A 2 18.18 -17.69 57.84
CA VAL A 2 19.00 -17.53 56.63
C VAL A 2 18.02 -17.21 55.51
N LEU A 3 18.24 -16.11 54.79
CA LEU A 3 17.46 -15.72 53.63
C LEU A 3 18.06 -16.43 52.42
N GLU A 4 17.29 -17.30 51.77
CA GLU A 4 17.65 -17.87 50.47
C GLU A 4 17.23 -16.90 49.34
N PRO A 5 18.03 -16.78 48.28
CA PRO A 5 17.67 -15.97 47.12
C PRO A 5 16.54 -16.64 46.33
N LEU A 6 15.42 -15.93 46.16
CA LEU A 6 14.50 -16.18 45.05
C LEU A 6 15.29 -15.84 43.79
N PHE A 7 15.69 -16.83 43.01
CA PHE A 7 15.72 -16.90 41.53
C PHE A 7 16.71 -18.02 41.17
N PRO A 8 16.30 -19.06 40.42
CA PRO A 8 17.23 -20.06 39.93
C PRO A 8 18.19 -19.41 38.92
N ASP A 9 19.45 -19.82 38.95
CA ASP A 9 20.47 -19.42 37.97
C ASP A 9 19.92 -19.60 36.54
N GLU A 10 19.74 -18.50 35.82
CA GLU A 10 19.48 -18.57 34.38
C GLU A 10 20.66 -19.27 33.70
N PRO A 11 20.42 -20.22 32.78
CA PRO A 11 21.52 -20.84 32.05
C PRO A 11 22.29 -19.77 31.26
N PRO A 12 23.61 -19.90 31.09
CA PRO A 12 24.39 -18.94 30.32
C PRO A 12 23.78 -18.81 28.93
N THR A 13 23.43 -17.58 28.56
CA THR A 13 23.02 -17.23 27.20
C THR A 13 24.04 -17.81 26.22
N ALA A 14 23.56 -18.56 25.23
CA ALA A 14 24.42 -19.13 24.21
C ALA A 14 25.35 -18.04 23.65
N PRO A 15 26.64 -18.33 23.42
CA PRO A 15 27.58 -17.33 22.93
C PRO A 15 27.00 -16.73 21.65
N VAL A 16 26.87 -15.40 21.65
CA VAL A 16 26.41 -14.65 20.50
C VAL A 16 27.41 -14.91 19.38
N ASP A 17 26.95 -15.60 18.33
CA ASP A 17 27.75 -15.87 17.15
C ASP A 17 27.91 -14.58 16.34
N LEU A 18 28.92 -13.80 16.73
CA LEU A 18 29.23 -12.50 16.14
C LEU A 18 29.63 -12.63 14.67
N ASP A 19 30.22 -13.76 14.27
CA ASP A 19 30.59 -14.00 12.87
C ASP A 19 29.35 -14.19 12.01
N ARG A 20 28.36 -14.97 12.49
CA ARG A 20 27.05 -15.09 11.83
C ARG A 20 26.33 -13.74 11.75
N ILE A 21 26.28 -12.99 12.85
CA ILE A 21 25.61 -11.67 12.89
C ILE A 21 26.31 -10.67 11.97
N THR A 22 27.63 -10.69 11.92
CA THR A 22 28.42 -9.81 11.05
C THR A 22 28.23 -10.20 9.58
N ALA A 23 28.26 -11.49 9.25
CA ALA A 23 27.97 -11.96 7.88
C ALA A 23 26.54 -11.64 7.44
N GLU A 24 25.55 -11.76 8.34
CA GLU A 24 24.17 -11.34 8.08
C GLU A 24 24.07 -9.82 7.89
N ALA A 25 24.77 -9.02 8.70
CA ALA A 25 24.79 -7.56 8.57
C ALA A 25 25.51 -7.10 7.29
N GLU A 26 26.65 -7.71 6.95
CA GLU A 26 27.39 -7.44 5.71
C GLU A 26 26.57 -7.84 4.47
N GLY A 27 25.88 -8.98 4.51
CA GLY A 27 24.92 -9.39 3.49
C GLY A 27 23.76 -8.41 3.31
N ARG A 28 23.25 -7.83 4.41
CA ARG A 28 22.20 -6.79 4.39
C ARG A 28 22.71 -5.42 3.91
N CYS A 29 23.99 -5.12 4.10
CA CYS A 29 24.59 -3.84 3.71
C CYS A 29 25.14 -3.83 2.28
N ALA A 30 25.54 -4.97 1.72
CA ALA A 30 26.10 -5.06 0.37
C ALA A 30 25.17 -4.47 -0.74
N PRO A 31 23.84 -4.64 -0.69
CA PRO A 31 22.93 -4.04 -1.67
C PRO A 31 22.85 -2.51 -1.63
N LEU A 32 23.13 -1.88 -0.48
CA LEU A 32 23.02 -0.42 -0.30
C LEU A 32 24.00 0.40 -1.17
N PHE A 33 25.00 -0.26 -1.77
CA PHE A 33 26.00 0.36 -2.65
C PHE A 33 25.90 -0.10 -4.11
N MET A 34 24.81 -0.79 -4.48
CA MET A 34 24.59 -1.31 -5.83
C MET A 34 23.25 -0.80 -6.39
N SER A 35 23.17 -0.60 -7.72
CA SER A 35 21.89 -0.31 -8.37
C SER A 35 21.01 -1.56 -8.36
N MET A 36 19.88 -1.53 -7.67
CA MET A 36 18.89 -2.62 -7.63
C MET A 36 17.76 -2.34 -8.65
N PRO A 37 17.19 -3.35 -9.35
CA PRO A 37 15.96 -3.15 -10.10
C PRO A 37 14.83 -2.81 -9.15
N LEU A 38 13.93 -1.94 -9.60
CA LEU A 38 12.73 -1.65 -8.85
C LEU A 38 11.73 -2.80 -8.98
N ALA A 39 11.01 -3.10 -7.91
CA ALA A 39 9.97 -4.10 -7.90
C ALA A 39 8.67 -3.52 -8.47
N PHE A 40 8.04 -4.25 -9.38
CA PHE A 40 6.79 -3.83 -10.01
C PHE A 40 5.65 -3.84 -8.99
N VAL A 41 4.87 -2.77 -8.96
CA VAL A 41 3.66 -2.63 -8.13
C VAL A 41 2.43 -2.70 -9.03
N ALA A 42 2.23 -1.69 -9.87
CA ALA A 42 1.02 -1.56 -10.68
C ALA A 42 1.29 -0.90 -12.03
N GLN A 43 0.38 -1.15 -12.98
CA GLN A 43 0.33 -0.51 -14.27
C GLN A 43 -1.10 -0.02 -14.54
N LEU A 44 -1.27 1.28 -14.77
CA LEU A 44 -2.57 1.94 -14.92
C LEU A 44 -2.77 2.40 -16.37
N ASP A 45 -3.76 1.85 -17.06
CA ASP A 45 -4.15 2.27 -18.40
C ASP A 45 -5.05 3.52 -18.32
N LEU A 46 -4.47 4.69 -18.58
CA LEU A 46 -5.18 5.96 -18.49
C LEU A 46 -6.26 6.12 -19.58
N ALA A 47 -6.11 5.43 -20.72
CA ALA A 47 -7.11 5.46 -21.78
C ALA A 47 -8.37 4.66 -21.42
N MET A 48 -8.21 3.61 -20.59
CA MET A 48 -9.32 2.89 -19.98
C MET A 48 -9.94 3.71 -18.83
N LEU A 49 -9.10 4.16 -17.89
CA LEU A 49 -9.54 4.85 -16.66
C LEU A 49 -10.22 6.19 -16.95
N SER A 50 -9.80 6.92 -17.98
CA SER A 50 -10.41 8.22 -18.33
C SER A 50 -11.85 8.17 -18.85
N ARG A 51 -12.40 6.96 -18.99
CA ARG A 51 -13.80 6.72 -19.35
C ARG A 51 -14.70 6.58 -18.13
N GLU A 52 -14.12 6.37 -16.95
CA GLU A 52 -14.83 6.29 -15.70
C GLU A 52 -15.33 7.67 -15.25
N ALA A 53 -16.45 7.68 -14.52
CA ALA A 53 -16.98 8.88 -13.93
C ALA A 53 -16.06 9.35 -12.79
N GLY A 54 -15.85 10.67 -12.70
CA GLY A 54 -14.98 11.23 -11.67
C GLY A 54 -13.48 11.07 -11.95
N PHE A 55 -13.07 10.61 -13.15
CA PHE A 55 -11.67 10.66 -13.55
C PHE A 55 -11.12 12.09 -13.44
N ASP A 56 -9.95 12.20 -12.82
CA ASP A 56 -9.31 13.47 -12.55
C ASP A 56 -8.99 14.24 -13.85
N PRO A 57 -9.52 15.46 -14.03
CA PRO A 57 -9.25 16.26 -15.22
C PRO A 57 -7.77 16.66 -15.39
N ASP A 58 -6.99 16.65 -14.31
CA ASP A 58 -5.57 17.03 -14.34
C ASP A 58 -4.66 15.86 -14.76
N LEU A 59 -5.17 14.63 -14.76
CA LEU A 59 -4.45 13.46 -15.27
C LEU A 59 -4.54 13.34 -16.80
N PRO A 60 -3.48 12.85 -17.48
CA PRO A 60 -3.55 12.55 -18.90
C PRO A 60 -4.66 11.54 -19.20
N ARG A 61 -5.42 11.76 -20.27
CA ARG A 61 -6.49 10.83 -20.72
C ARG A 61 -5.97 9.64 -21.53
N THR A 62 -4.68 9.62 -21.83
CA THR A 62 -4.02 8.60 -22.63
C THR A 62 -2.66 8.27 -22.03
N GLY A 63 -2.14 7.12 -22.41
CA GLY A 63 -0.86 6.64 -21.93
C GLY A 63 -1.01 5.67 -20.77
N LEU A 64 0.10 5.46 -20.08
CA LEU A 64 0.25 4.46 -19.05
C LEU A 64 1.00 5.06 -17.85
N ILE A 65 0.57 4.74 -16.63
CA ILE A 65 1.39 4.96 -15.43
C ILE A 65 1.94 3.61 -14.99
N SER A 66 3.25 3.51 -14.81
CA SER A 66 3.91 2.37 -14.18
C SER A 66 4.44 2.76 -12.81
N ILE A 67 4.14 1.96 -11.81
CA ILE A 67 4.53 2.18 -10.42
C ILE A 67 5.47 1.07 -9.98
N PHE A 68 6.59 1.45 -9.39
CA PHE A 68 7.56 0.54 -8.85
C PHE A 68 7.98 0.94 -7.44
N ASN A 69 8.52 0.01 -6.67
CA ASN A 69 9.06 0.24 -5.35
C ASN A 69 10.55 -0.10 -5.28
N ASP A 70 11.32 0.71 -4.54
CA ASP A 70 12.68 0.38 -4.16
C ASP A 70 12.69 -0.54 -2.92
N VAL A 71 13.04 -1.81 -3.14
CA VAL A 71 13.07 -2.85 -2.10
C VAL A 71 14.23 -2.71 -1.12
N LEU A 72 15.21 -1.86 -1.40
CA LEU A 72 16.34 -1.62 -0.48
C LEU A 72 15.99 -0.62 0.62
N CYS A 73 14.97 0.19 0.39
CA CYS A 73 14.56 1.28 1.27
C CYS A 73 13.17 1.03 1.88
N GLU A 74 12.72 -0.24 1.93
CA GLU A 74 11.41 -0.60 2.49
C GLU A 74 11.17 0.03 3.88
N GLY A 75 10.00 0.65 4.05
CA GLY A 75 9.63 1.36 5.29
C GLY A 75 10.18 2.79 5.41
N VAL A 76 10.88 3.29 4.39
CA VAL A 76 11.29 4.70 4.29
C VAL A 76 10.32 5.46 3.39
N THR A 77 9.98 6.70 3.73
CA THR A 77 9.14 7.54 2.86
C THR A 77 9.86 7.84 1.54
N GLY A 78 9.13 7.78 0.41
CA GLY A 78 9.66 8.13 -0.92
C GLY A 78 10.34 6.98 -1.67
N THR A 79 9.98 5.73 -1.39
CA THR A 79 10.52 4.54 -2.07
C THR A 79 9.83 4.22 -3.39
N HIS A 80 8.68 4.84 -3.66
CA HIS A 80 7.90 4.62 -4.87
C HIS A 80 8.40 5.48 -6.01
N TRP A 81 8.50 4.84 -7.17
CA TRP A 81 8.87 5.46 -8.42
C TRP A 81 7.70 5.37 -9.39
N VAL A 82 7.25 6.53 -9.85
CA VAL A 82 6.11 6.65 -10.76
C VAL A 82 6.62 7.12 -12.12
N PHE A 83 6.31 6.36 -13.16
CA PHE A 83 6.66 6.68 -14.53
C PHE A 83 5.40 6.85 -15.37
N TRP A 84 5.27 8.01 -16.03
CA TRP A 84 4.27 8.20 -17.08
C TRP A 84 4.88 7.88 -18.44
N HIS A 85 4.14 7.11 -19.24
CA HIS A 85 4.50 6.78 -20.61
C HIS A 85 3.41 7.29 -21.55
N ASP A 86 3.80 8.15 -22.51
CA ASP A 86 2.92 8.59 -23.59
C ASP A 86 2.83 7.54 -24.72
N ARG A 87 2.41 6.32 -24.35
CA ARG A 87 2.19 5.18 -25.24
C ARG A 87 1.04 4.31 -24.72
N PRO A 88 0.26 3.64 -25.59
CA PRO A 88 -0.83 2.79 -25.14
C PRO A 88 -0.33 1.57 -24.36
N ALA A 89 -1.14 1.06 -23.44
CA ALA A 89 -0.82 -0.12 -22.64
C ALA A 89 -0.45 -1.36 -23.50
N THR A 90 -1.01 -1.46 -24.71
CA THR A 90 -0.72 -2.53 -25.68
C THR A 90 0.71 -2.54 -26.20
N ASP A 91 1.46 -1.45 -26.07
CA ASP A 91 2.88 -1.37 -26.46
C ASP A 91 3.81 -1.99 -25.41
N PHE A 92 3.27 -2.36 -24.25
CA PHE A 92 4.03 -2.92 -23.13
C PHE A 92 3.75 -4.42 -23.04
N ALA A 93 4.83 -5.18 -22.91
CA ALA A 93 4.78 -6.61 -22.67
C ALA A 93 5.39 -6.89 -21.31
N ARG A 94 4.72 -7.75 -20.54
CA ARG A 94 5.26 -8.21 -19.28
C ARG A 94 6.52 -9.06 -19.53
N THR A 95 7.57 -8.76 -18.79
CA THR A 95 8.76 -9.61 -18.69
C THR A 95 8.85 -10.22 -17.29
N PRO A 96 9.48 -11.41 -17.15
CA PRO A 96 9.84 -11.92 -15.84
C PRO A 96 10.65 -10.88 -15.03
N PRO A 97 10.51 -10.84 -13.70
CA PRO A 97 11.33 -9.99 -12.84
C PRO A 97 12.82 -10.33 -13.03
N PRO A 98 13.74 -9.36 -12.89
CA PRO A 98 15.17 -9.65 -12.96
C PRO A 98 15.61 -10.62 -11.86
N ALA A 99 16.43 -11.62 -12.19
CA ALA A 99 16.87 -12.66 -11.25
C ALA A 99 17.43 -12.10 -9.94
N ARG A 100 18.26 -11.05 -9.99
CA ARG A 100 18.82 -10.41 -8.79
C ARG A 100 17.78 -9.81 -7.84
N LEU A 101 16.65 -9.36 -8.37
CA LEU A 101 15.55 -8.85 -7.55
C LEU A 101 14.85 -10.03 -6.87
N VAL A 102 14.58 -11.10 -7.63
CA VAL A 102 14.01 -12.35 -7.10
C VAL A 102 14.88 -12.92 -5.99
N ASP A 103 16.18 -13.10 -6.25
CA ASP A 103 17.14 -13.65 -5.29
C ASP A 103 17.17 -12.83 -3.99
N TYR A 104 17.17 -11.49 -4.09
CA TYR A 104 17.15 -10.60 -2.94
C TYR A 104 15.84 -10.71 -2.16
N CYS A 105 14.70 -10.60 -2.85
CA CYS A 105 13.39 -10.69 -2.22
C CYS A 105 13.17 -12.05 -1.57
N ASP A 106 13.52 -13.14 -2.24
CA ASP A 106 13.41 -14.50 -1.69
C ASP A 106 14.29 -14.66 -0.46
N ALA A 107 15.55 -14.20 -0.49
CA ALA A 107 16.43 -14.28 0.68
C ALA A 107 15.93 -13.47 1.89
N MET A 108 15.38 -12.28 1.65
CA MET A 108 14.91 -11.38 2.72
C MET A 108 13.51 -11.74 3.24
N MET A 109 12.64 -12.27 2.38
CA MET A 109 11.23 -12.58 2.68
C MET A 109 10.99 -14.06 3.01
N SER A 110 12.03 -14.91 3.01
CA SER A 110 11.95 -16.34 3.40
C SER A 110 11.50 -16.57 4.86
N GLY A 111 11.31 -15.53 5.65
CA GLY A 111 10.76 -15.61 7.00
C GLY A 111 9.23 -15.61 6.98
N GLY A 112 8.61 -16.56 7.67
CA GLY A 112 7.18 -16.45 7.96
C GLY A 112 6.23 -17.03 6.91
N GLY A 113 6.62 -18.03 6.13
CA GLY A 113 5.66 -18.87 5.38
C GLY A 113 4.88 -18.15 4.27
N MET A 114 5.43 -17.04 3.78
CA MET A 114 4.96 -16.39 2.56
C MET A 114 5.45 -17.18 1.33
N GLU A 115 4.70 -17.13 0.23
CA GLU A 115 5.16 -17.64 -1.06
C GLU A 115 6.39 -16.85 -1.52
N ALA A 116 7.38 -17.58 -2.05
CA ALA A 116 8.59 -16.99 -2.61
C ALA A 116 8.21 -16.01 -3.71
N PHE A 117 8.88 -14.86 -3.76
CA PHE A 117 8.64 -13.82 -4.75
C PHE A 117 8.75 -14.36 -6.18
N GLY A 118 9.66 -15.31 -6.43
CA GLY A 118 9.79 -15.97 -7.73
C GLY A 118 8.60 -16.84 -8.14
N ASP A 119 7.81 -17.34 -7.18
CA ASP A 119 6.68 -18.23 -7.41
C ASP A 119 5.34 -17.50 -7.54
N ARG A 120 5.29 -16.22 -7.15
CA ARG A 120 4.08 -15.40 -7.22
C ARG A 120 3.61 -15.24 -8.65
N THR A 121 2.29 -15.36 -8.86
CA THR A 121 1.69 -15.28 -10.19
C THR A 121 1.87 -13.93 -10.86
N MET A 122 2.16 -12.91 -10.04
CA MET A 122 2.32 -11.52 -10.36
C MET A 122 1.07 -11.00 -11.11
N ALA A 123 0.35 -10.04 -10.57
CA ALA A 123 -0.69 -9.24 -11.23
C ALA A 123 -1.97 -9.97 -11.71
N GLU A 124 -3.07 -9.66 -11.04
CA GLU A 124 -4.42 -9.69 -11.59
C GLU A 124 -4.65 -8.49 -12.53
N THR A 125 -5.54 -8.65 -13.52
CA THR A 125 -6.06 -7.50 -14.28
C THR A 125 -7.34 -7.02 -13.61
N LEU A 126 -7.28 -5.87 -12.97
CA LEU A 126 -8.45 -5.25 -12.35
C LEU A 126 -9.24 -4.45 -13.38
N HIS A 127 -10.56 -4.49 -13.26
CA HIS A 127 -11.47 -3.68 -14.06
C HIS A 127 -11.87 -2.44 -13.28
N PRO A 128 -11.80 -1.25 -13.91
CA PRO A 128 -12.07 -0.03 -13.18
C PRO A 128 -13.57 0.13 -12.92
N PHE A 129 -13.88 0.78 -11.81
CA PHE A 129 -15.20 1.29 -11.50
C PHE A 129 -15.06 2.63 -10.78
N SER A 130 -16.10 3.46 -10.88
CA SER A 130 -16.14 4.76 -10.23
C SER A 130 -16.70 4.62 -8.81
N ALA A 131 -16.04 5.25 -7.83
CA ALA A 131 -16.49 5.29 -6.44
C ALA A 131 -16.42 6.72 -5.90
N VAL A 132 -17.36 7.08 -5.02
CA VAL A 132 -17.31 8.34 -4.28
C VAL A 132 -16.37 8.17 -3.09
N SER A 133 -15.47 9.13 -2.90
CA SER A 133 -14.59 9.23 -1.73
C SER A 133 -14.65 10.63 -1.16
N MET A 134 -14.32 10.78 0.13
CA MET A 134 -14.44 12.05 0.86
C MET A 134 -13.27 12.20 1.84
N PRO A 135 -12.73 13.43 2.04
CA PRO A 135 -11.65 13.63 2.99
C PRO A 135 -12.09 13.32 4.42
N ARG A 136 -11.16 12.86 5.24
CA ARG A 136 -11.45 12.57 6.65
C ARG A 136 -11.88 13.81 7.40
N HIS A 137 -11.21 14.94 7.22
CA HIS A 137 -11.57 16.14 7.97
C HIS A 137 -13.01 16.60 7.71
N TRP A 138 -13.69 16.12 6.64
CA TRP A 138 -15.13 16.28 6.46
C TRP A 138 -15.92 15.11 7.05
N ARG A 139 -15.45 13.87 6.89
CA ARG A 139 -16.07 12.67 7.50
C ARG A 139 -16.16 12.75 9.01
N SER A 140 -15.16 13.35 9.65
CA SER A 140 -15.06 13.48 11.11
C SER A 140 -15.41 14.88 11.62
N VAL A 141 -16.09 15.71 10.81
CA VAL A 141 -16.50 17.06 11.24
C VAL A 141 -17.55 17.02 12.35
N TYR A 142 -18.38 15.97 12.35
CA TYR A 142 -19.36 15.69 13.39
C TYR A 142 -18.86 14.57 14.30
N ALA A 143 -19.25 14.63 15.58
CA ALA A 143 -18.91 13.57 16.53
C ALA A 143 -19.64 12.27 16.16
N LEU A 144 -18.95 11.13 16.26
CA LEU A 144 -19.56 9.83 16.00
C LEU A 144 -20.80 9.62 16.89
N GLY A 145 -21.88 9.11 16.27
CA GLY A 145 -23.16 8.86 16.93
C GLY A 145 -24.11 10.05 17.01
N THR A 146 -23.84 11.15 16.29
CA THR A 146 -24.85 12.19 16.03
C THR A 146 -25.58 11.93 14.72
N ASP A 147 -26.81 12.43 14.61
CA ASP A 147 -27.63 12.32 13.40
C ASP A 147 -26.90 12.91 12.17
N GLU A 148 -26.09 13.97 12.36
CA GLU A 148 -25.30 14.56 11.27
C GLU A 148 -24.15 13.66 10.83
N ALA A 149 -23.49 12.95 11.76
CA ALA A 149 -22.49 11.96 11.41
C ALA A 149 -23.15 10.82 10.62
N ASP A 150 -24.25 10.27 11.11
CA ASP A 150 -24.99 9.19 10.44
C ASP A 150 -25.42 9.61 9.03
N ALA A 151 -25.93 10.83 8.85
CA ALA A 151 -26.30 11.35 7.54
C ALA A 151 -25.13 11.43 6.54
N VAL A 152 -23.91 11.67 7.01
CA VAL A 152 -22.70 11.69 6.17
C VAL A 152 -22.33 10.27 5.72
N TYR A 153 -22.38 9.29 6.62
CA TYR A 153 -22.10 7.89 6.28
C TYR A 153 -23.21 7.32 5.37
N ASP A 154 -24.49 7.59 5.67
CA ASP A 154 -25.63 7.20 4.83
C ASP A 154 -25.53 7.76 3.41
N PHE A 155 -25.11 9.04 3.30
CA PHE A 155 -24.87 9.64 1.99
C PHE A 155 -23.82 8.86 1.20
N LEU A 156 -22.68 8.53 1.83
CA LEU A 156 -21.60 7.78 1.18
C LEU A 156 -22.07 6.37 0.76
N ASP A 157 -22.76 5.65 1.64
CA ASP A 157 -23.22 4.28 1.40
C ASP A 157 -24.31 4.20 0.31
N CYS A 158 -25.08 5.27 0.12
CA CYS A 158 -26.13 5.35 -0.89
C CYS A 158 -25.63 5.80 -2.28
N GLN A 159 -24.32 6.08 -2.47
CA GLN A 159 -23.80 6.49 -3.77
C GLN A 159 -23.66 5.31 -4.74
N PRO A 160 -23.92 5.51 -6.05
CA PRO A 160 -23.51 4.55 -7.06
C PRO A 160 -22.01 4.28 -6.98
N GLY A 161 -21.61 3.01 -6.81
CA GLY A 161 -20.20 2.63 -6.64
C GLY A 161 -19.66 2.76 -5.22
N ALA A 162 -20.52 3.03 -4.22
CA ALA A 162 -20.16 3.05 -2.80
C ALA A 162 -19.65 1.68 -2.29
N GLN A 163 -19.95 0.59 -2.97
CA GLN A 163 -19.37 -0.73 -2.77
C GLN A 163 -19.03 -1.29 -4.16
N PRO A 164 -17.94 -2.06 -4.32
CA PRO A 164 -17.72 -2.80 -5.56
C PRO A 164 -18.92 -3.74 -5.70
N SER A 165 -19.35 -4.06 -6.92
CA SER A 165 -20.42 -5.05 -7.05
C SER A 165 -19.97 -6.36 -6.41
N THR A 166 -20.58 -6.73 -5.28
CA THR A 166 -20.40 -8.00 -4.56
C THR A 166 -20.89 -9.21 -5.37
N ALA A 167 -21.13 -9.03 -6.66
CA ALA A 167 -21.74 -10.01 -7.55
C ALA A 167 -20.94 -11.33 -7.64
N ASN A 168 -19.68 -11.34 -7.22
CA ASN A 168 -18.82 -12.53 -7.20
C ASN A 168 -18.21 -12.85 -5.81
N ALA A 169 -18.56 -12.11 -4.76
CA ALA A 169 -18.05 -12.39 -3.41
C ALA A 169 -18.73 -13.64 -2.84
N GLY A 170 -17.97 -14.62 -2.37
CA GLY A 170 -18.53 -15.70 -1.55
C GLY A 170 -19.21 -15.14 -0.29
N GLU A 171 -20.15 -15.87 0.31
CA GLU A 171 -20.90 -15.43 1.52
C GLU A 171 -19.99 -15.08 2.73
N ASP A 172 -18.70 -15.43 2.68
CA ASP A 172 -17.68 -15.14 3.70
C ASP A 172 -16.61 -14.12 3.24
N GLU A 173 -16.71 -13.56 2.04
CA GLU A 173 -15.73 -12.60 1.50
C GLU A 173 -16.18 -11.17 1.74
N ASN A 174 -15.56 -10.53 2.75
CA ASN A 174 -15.76 -9.11 3.01
C ASN A 174 -14.94 -8.29 1.98
N ILE A 175 -15.49 -8.09 0.78
CA ILE A 175 -14.89 -7.23 -0.24
C ILE A 175 -15.20 -5.78 0.11
N SER A 176 -14.34 -5.16 0.92
CA SER A 176 -14.36 -3.70 1.09
C SER A 176 -13.68 -3.02 -0.11
N ASN A 177 -13.97 -1.73 -0.38
CA ASN A 177 -13.30 -0.89 -1.39
C ASN A 177 -11.83 -0.60 -1.06
N PHE A 178 -11.16 -1.53 -0.39
CA PHE A 178 -9.83 -1.38 0.15
C PHE A 178 -8.81 -1.67 -0.92
N GLY A 179 -7.80 -0.81 -0.99
CA GLY A 179 -6.60 -1.06 -1.77
C GLY A 179 -6.49 -0.18 -2.98
N ASP A 180 -7.03 -0.60 -4.12
CA ASP A 180 -6.55 -0.07 -5.39
C ASP A 180 -7.40 1.08 -5.91
N ARG A 181 -6.84 2.29 -5.89
CA ARG A 181 -7.56 3.51 -6.32
C ARG A 181 -6.63 4.46 -7.05
N LEU A 182 -7.06 4.97 -8.20
CA LEU A 182 -6.46 6.13 -8.86
C LEU A 182 -7.24 7.39 -8.44
N GLY A 183 -6.58 8.33 -7.76
CA GLY A 183 -7.24 9.53 -7.24
C GLY A 183 -8.08 9.27 -5.99
N GLY A 184 -9.02 10.20 -5.74
CA GLY A 184 -9.92 10.15 -4.60
C GLY A 184 -9.28 10.57 -3.28
N TRP A 185 -9.90 10.17 -2.18
CA TRP A 185 -9.42 10.41 -0.82
C TRP A 185 -8.95 9.12 -0.15
N PRO A 186 -7.92 9.18 0.72
CA PRO A 186 -7.46 8.04 1.49
C PRO A 186 -8.56 7.45 2.37
N GLU A 187 -8.46 6.15 2.67
CA GLU A 187 -9.38 5.46 3.59
C GLU A 187 -8.75 5.25 4.98
N ASP A 188 -9.58 5.36 5.99
CA ASP A 188 -9.27 5.03 7.38
C ASP A 188 -9.16 3.52 7.57
N ILE A 189 -7.98 3.03 7.99
CA ILE A 189 -7.74 1.60 8.25
C ILE A 189 -7.27 1.38 9.69
N GLN A 190 -6.06 1.82 10.02
CA GLN A 190 -5.49 1.77 11.38
C GLN A 190 -5.04 3.15 11.90
N GLY A 191 -5.13 4.16 11.04
CA GLY A 191 -4.75 5.55 11.23
C GLY A 191 -5.25 6.35 10.02
N HIS A 192 -4.96 7.64 9.97
CA HIS A 192 -5.33 8.44 8.80
C HIS A 192 -4.14 9.09 8.11
N PRO A 193 -3.97 8.85 6.79
CA PRO A 193 -2.91 9.47 6.03
C PRO A 193 -2.94 11.00 6.07
N GLU A 194 -4.13 11.63 6.15
CA GLU A 194 -4.20 13.11 6.30
C GLU A 194 -3.51 13.60 7.57
N ASP A 195 -3.62 12.87 8.69
CA ASP A 195 -3.02 13.28 9.95
C ASP A 195 -1.48 13.20 9.84
N GLU A 196 -0.96 12.19 9.14
CA GLU A 196 0.46 11.98 8.87
C GLU A 196 1.02 13.04 7.89
N ILE A 197 0.31 13.32 6.78
CA ILE A 197 0.72 14.31 5.79
C ILE A 197 0.74 15.72 6.37
N VAL A 198 -0.26 16.09 7.18
CA VAL A 198 -0.31 17.40 7.83
C VAL A 198 0.85 17.54 8.83
N ALA A 199 1.17 16.47 9.57
CA ALA A 199 2.29 16.46 10.49
C ALA A 199 3.66 16.57 9.78
N ASP A 200 3.84 15.86 8.67
CA ASP A 200 5.14 15.69 8.02
C ASP A 200 5.44 16.72 6.92
N TYR A 201 4.42 17.25 6.22
CA TYR A 201 4.63 18.00 4.97
C TYR A 201 4.02 19.40 4.91
N VAL A 202 2.88 19.67 5.56
CA VAL A 202 2.14 20.94 5.36
C VAL A 202 2.47 21.99 6.43
N GLY A 203 3.16 21.60 7.50
CA GLY A 203 3.15 22.36 8.75
C GLY A 203 1.78 22.15 9.41
N ALA A 204 1.77 22.10 10.74
CA ALA A 204 0.66 21.61 11.56
C ALA A 204 -0.68 22.39 11.49
N GLU A 205 -0.92 23.20 10.46
CA GLU A 205 -2.19 23.89 10.26
C GLU A 205 -3.23 22.91 9.70
N PRO A 206 -4.34 22.67 10.43
CA PRO A 206 -5.37 21.75 9.98
C PRO A 206 -6.07 22.26 8.72
N ILE A 207 -6.43 21.34 7.83
CA ILE A 207 -7.28 21.63 6.66
C ILE A 207 -8.68 21.91 7.19
N THR A 208 -9.11 23.17 7.13
CA THR A 208 -10.38 23.62 7.76
C THR A 208 -11.48 23.95 6.77
N ALA A 209 -11.19 24.01 5.46
CA ALA A 209 -12.20 24.29 4.45
C ALA A 209 -11.98 23.50 3.15
N PRO A 210 -13.07 23.26 2.38
CA PRO A 210 -12.98 22.62 1.08
C PRO A 210 -12.02 23.29 0.10
N GLY A 211 -11.28 22.48 -0.66
CA GLY A 211 -10.35 22.96 -1.68
C GLY A 211 -9.05 23.57 -1.16
N GLN A 212 -8.78 23.46 0.15
CA GLN A 212 -7.53 23.91 0.76
C GLN A 212 -6.50 22.80 0.95
N THR A 213 -6.77 21.60 0.42
CA THR A 213 -5.86 20.46 0.50
C THR A 213 -4.69 20.67 -0.47
N PRO A 214 -3.44 20.79 0.03
CA PRO A 214 -2.28 21.12 -0.80
C PRO A 214 -1.60 19.88 -1.42
N TRP A 215 -2.24 18.72 -1.33
CA TRP A 215 -1.75 17.44 -1.81
C TRP A 215 -2.90 16.67 -2.43
N GLN A 216 -2.58 15.72 -3.29
CA GLN A 216 -3.56 14.87 -3.92
C GLN A 216 -3.13 13.41 -3.85
N GLN A 217 -4.05 12.50 -3.52
CA GLN A 217 -3.77 11.08 -3.70
C GLN A 217 -3.64 10.79 -5.20
N LEU A 218 -2.50 10.26 -5.62
CA LEU A 218 -2.33 9.73 -6.96
C LEU A 218 -2.83 8.29 -7.03
N PHE A 219 -2.28 7.41 -6.20
CA PHE A 219 -2.62 5.99 -6.24
C PHE A 219 -2.57 5.37 -4.85
N SER A 220 -3.46 4.42 -4.56
CA SER A 220 -3.33 3.54 -3.41
C SER A 220 -3.37 2.08 -3.83
N TYR A 221 -2.80 1.19 -3.02
CA TYR A 221 -2.92 -0.26 -3.20
C TYR A 221 -2.83 -1.02 -1.87
N GLY A 222 -3.66 -2.06 -1.73
CA GLY A 222 -4.04 -2.60 -0.42
C GLY A 222 -3.44 -3.96 -0.13
N ALA A 223 -2.61 -4.06 0.92
CA ALA A 223 -1.98 -5.29 1.40
C ALA A 223 -1.34 -6.16 0.29
N GLU A 224 -1.07 -5.54 -0.85
CA GLU A 224 -0.36 -6.15 -1.97
C GLU A 224 1.13 -6.02 -1.69
N HIS A 225 1.84 -7.12 -1.86
CA HIS A 225 3.28 -7.07 -1.94
C HIS A 225 3.67 -6.86 -3.40
N TRP A 226 4.83 -6.24 -3.64
CA TRP A 226 5.35 -6.10 -5.00
C TRP A 226 5.34 -7.47 -5.70
N GLY A 227 4.91 -7.49 -6.96
CA GLY A 227 4.84 -8.71 -7.74
C GLY A 227 3.72 -9.68 -7.36
N ASP A 228 2.66 -9.30 -6.64
CA ASP A 228 1.43 -10.10 -6.52
C ASP A 228 0.24 -9.27 -6.02
N THR A 229 -0.98 -9.68 -6.36
CA THR A 229 -2.18 -9.06 -5.78
C THR A 229 -2.55 -9.73 -4.46
N ARG A 230 -3.32 -9.02 -3.63
CA ARG A 230 -3.71 -9.49 -2.31
C ARG A 230 -4.45 -10.84 -2.37
N LEU A 231 -3.83 -11.91 -1.87
CA LEU A 231 -4.53 -13.12 -1.44
C LEU A 231 -5.21 -12.86 -0.08
N MET A 232 -6.45 -12.34 -0.10
CA MET A 232 -7.33 -12.48 1.07
C MET A 232 -7.96 -13.88 1.07
N PRO A 233 -7.99 -14.60 2.19
CA PRO A 233 -7.44 -14.33 3.52
C PRO A 233 -6.18 -15.19 3.78
N SER A 234 -4.99 -14.68 3.47
CA SER A 234 -3.76 -15.34 3.90
C SER A 234 -3.57 -15.14 5.42
N PRO A 235 -3.28 -16.20 6.20
CA PRO A 235 -3.14 -16.14 7.67
C PRO A 235 -1.93 -15.33 8.17
N ARG A 236 -1.16 -14.69 7.28
CA ARG A 236 0.06 -13.92 7.61
C ARG A 236 0.18 -12.58 6.88
N ASN A 237 -0.88 -12.10 6.24
CA ASN A 237 -0.84 -10.83 5.51
C ASN A 237 -1.27 -9.66 6.41
N GLY A 238 -0.58 -8.53 6.28
CA GLY A 238 -0.93 -7.30 6.97
C GLY A 238 -2.26 -6.73 6.47
N ASP A 239 -3.01 -6.10 7.35
CA ASP A 239 -4.21 -5.34 7.02
C ASP A 239 -3.81 -3.86 6.89
N GLY A 240 -3.26 -3.48 5.74
CA GLY A 240 -2.73 -2.13 5.51
C GLY A 240 -2.86 -1.68 4.05
N ASN A 241 -2.87 -0.37 3.81
CA ASN A 241 -2.94 0.23 2.47
C ASN A 241 -1.76 1.17 2.27
N THR A 242 -1.19 1.16 1.07
CA THR A 242 -0.13 2.09 0.70
C THR A 242 -0.72 3.24 -0.08
N TYR A 243 -0.31 4.47 0.22
CA TYR A 243 -0.78 5.68 -0.46
C TYR A 243 0.39 6.42 -1.11
N ILE A 244 0.21 6.83 -2.36
CA ILE A 244 1.14 7.64 -3.13
C ILE A 244 0.47 8.98 -3.39
N PHE A 245 1.12 10.07 -2.98
CA PHE A 245 0.63 11.44 -3.11
C PHE A 245 1.44 12.22 -4.17
N ALA A 246 0.79 13.21 -4.79
CA ALA A 246 1.38 14.17 -5.73
C ALA A 246 1.18 15.61 -5.25
#